data_AF-A0A662M0I1-F1
#
_entry.id   AF-A0A662M0I1-F1
#
_cell.length_a   1.000
_cell.length_b   1.000
_cell.length_c   1.000
_cell.angle_alpha   90.00
_cell.angle_beta   90.00
_cell.angle_gamma   90.00
#
_symmetry.space_group_name_H-M   'P 1'
#
loop_
_entity.id
_entity.type
_entity.pdbx_description
1 polymer ?
#
loop_
_entity_poly.entity_id
_entity_poly.type
_entity_poly.pdbx_seq_one_letter_code
_entity_poly.pdbx_strand_id
1 'polypeptide(L)'
;MKMKDKYAWVMDALSKAPLLTKARAVKHFLMGRNDYIKKERHADMDAVIKCALCPNMCKFDCPVLAAEKNDAVSPSGKMRLAYFIEAGYLSSDDAFEDMYKCTGCNACVQWCPF
;
A
#
# COMPACT_ATOMS: atom_id res chain seq x y z
N MET A 1 -1.76 17.45 -15.35
CA MET A 1 -0.50 17.53 -14.58
C MET A 1 0.49 16.54 -15.16
N LYS A 2 1.72 16.93 -15.51
CA LYS A 2 2.72 15.95 -16.01
C LYS A 2 3.14 15.06 -14.84
N MET A 3 3.41 13.79 -15.10
CA MET A 3 3.81 12.80 -14.09
C MET A 3 5.01 13.26 -13.24
N LYS A 4 5.94 14.00 -13.86
CA LYS A 4 7.11 14.60 -13.20
C LYS A 4 6.73 15.64 -12.13
N ASP A 5 5.65 16.38 -12.34
CA ASP A 5 5.22 17.44 -11.43
C ASP A 5 4.52 16.85 -10.20
N LYS A 6 3.71 15.79 -10.40
CA LYS A 6 2.94 15.13 -9.33
C LYS A 6 3.84 14.59 -8.20
N TYR A 7 4.98 14.02 -8.57
CA TYR A 7 5.87 13.30 -7.65
C TYR A 7 7.20 14.05 -7.40
N ALA A 8 7.28 15.33 -7.77
CA ALA A 8 8.47 16.15 -7.54
C ALA A 8 8.87 16.18 -6.05
N TRP A 9 7.88 16.22 -5.16
CA TRP A 9 8.10 16.19 -3.71
C TRP A 9 8.71 14.88 -3.22
N VAL A 10 8.37 13.73 -3.84
CA VAL A 10 8.97 12.43 -3.50
C VAL A 10 10.45 12.43 -3.84
N MET A 11 10.79 12.98 -5.01
CA MET A 11 12.19 13.09 -5.45
C MET A 11 12.98 14.06 -4.57
N ASP A 12 12.39 15.18 -4.16
CA ASP A 12 12.99 16.09 -3.19
C ASP A 12 13.23 15.41 -1.83
N ALA A 13 12.24 14.70 -1.29
CA ALA A 13 12.38 13.94 -0.05
C ALA A 13 13.48 12.88 -0.13
N LEU A 14 13.54 12.12 -1.23
CA LEU A 14 14.60 11.15 -1.48
C LEU A 14 15.97 11.78 -1.63
N SER A 15 16.07 12.98 -2.23
CA SER A 15 17.36 13.67 -2.44
C SER A 15 18.12 13.88 -1.12
N LYS A 16 17.37 14.12 -0.04
CA LYS A 16 17.83 14.36 1.34
C LYS A 16 18.15 13.08 2.12
N ALA A 17 17.78 11.90 1.60
CA ALA A 17 18.02 10.62 2.25
C ALA A 17 19.45 10.09 2.00
N PRO A 18 19.99 9.24 2.92
CA PRO A 18 21.25 8.54 2.70
C PRO A 18 21.25 7.74 1.39
N LEU A 19 22.43 7.59 0.78
CA LEU A 19 22.59 6.94 -0.54
C LEU A 19 21.97 5.53 -0.60
N LEU A 20 22.18 4.72 0.45
CA LEU A 20 21.63 3.37 0.53
C LEU A 20 20.10 3.36 0.58
N THR A 21 19.51 4.24 1.39
CA THR A 21 18.04 4.38 1.49
C THR A 21 17.44 4.83 0.16
N LYS A 22 18.08 5.82 -0.48
CA LYS A 22 17.70 6.32 -1.81
C LYS A 22 17.73 5.21 -2.87
N ALA A 23 18.83 4.46 -2.94
CA ALA A 23 18.98 3.37 -3.90
C ALA A 23 17.93 2.27 -3.70
N ARG A 24 17.66 1.87 -2.45
CA ARG A 24 16.63 0.87 -2.12
C ARG A 24 15.24 1.36 -2.52
N ALA A 25 14.85 2.58 -2.10
CA ALA A 25 13.54 3.14 -2.43
C ALA A 25 13.31 3.23 -3.95
N VAL A 26 14.29 3.74 -4.70
CA VAL A 26 14.19 3.84 -6.17
C VAL A 26 14.06 2.46 -6.81
N LYS A 27 14.80 1.45 -6.33
CA LYS A 27 14.66 0.07 -6.82
C LYS A 27 13.23 -0.44 -6.65
N HIS A 28 12.64 -0.32 -5.45
CA HIS A 28 11.27 -0.77 -5.21
C HIS A 28 10.25 0.03 -6.02
N PHE A 29 10.43 1.34 -6.19
CA PHE A 29 9.49 2.15 -6.98
C PHE A 29 9.46 1.79 -8.46
N LEU A 30 10.61 1.36 -9.01
CA LEU A 30 10.71 0.98 -10.42
C LEU A 30 10.40 -0.51 -10.67
N MET A 31 10.76 -1.39 -9.73
CA MET A 31 10.75 -2.84 -9.96
C MET A 31 9.91 -3.64 -8.95
N GLY A 32 9.45 -3.00 -7.87
CA GLY A 32 8.79 -3.67 -6.74
C GLY A 32 7.48 -4.36 -7.11
N ARG A 33 6.82 -3.98 -8.22
CA ARG A 33 5.56 -4.63 -8.65
C ARG A 33 5.69 -6.14 -8.85
N ASN A 34 6.84 -6.60 -9.32
CA ASN A 34 7.06 -8.03 -9.57
C ASN A 34 7.12 -8.83 -8.27
N ASP A 35 7.46 -8.20 -7.14
CA ASP A 35 7.57 -8.87 -5.84
C ASP A 35 6.19 -9.23 -5.26
N TYR A 36 5.12 -8.58 -5.74
CA TYR A 36 3.74 -8.78 -5.28
C TYR A 36 2.91 -9.70 -6.17
N ILE A 37 3.41 -10.09 -7.36
CA ILE A 37 2.71 -11.02 -8.25
C ILE A 37 3.12 -12.44 -7.88
N LYS A 38 2.39 -13.07 -6.95
CA LYS A 38 2.59 -14.49 -6.59
C LYS A 38 1.72 -15.40 -7.45
N LYS A 39 2.26 -16.59 -7.77
CA LYS A 39 1.56 -17.64 -8.53
C LYS A 39 0.54 -18.41 -7.67
N GLU A 40 0.71 -18.34 -6.36
CA GLU A 40 -0.14 -18.99 -5.37
C GLU A 40 -1.47 -18.25 -5.22
N ARG A 41 -2.55 -19.00 -4.94
CA ARG A 41 -3.92 -18.47 -4.83
C ARG A 41 -4.36 -18.20 -3.38
N HIS A 42 -3.51 -18.46 -2.40
CA HIS A 42 -3.78 -18.21 -0.99
C HIS A 42 -3.11 -16.90 -0.54
N ALA A 43 -3.74 -16.21 0.41
CA ALA A 43 -3.17 -15.01 1.00
C ALA A 43 -1.94 -15.38 1.84
N ASP A 44 -0.84 -14.63 1.63
CA ASP A 44 0.34 -14.70 2.48
C ASP A 44 0.12 -13.83 3.72
N MET A 45 -0.19 -14.47 4.86
CA MET A 45 -0.53 -13.75 6.08
C MET A 45 0.65 -12.98 6.69
N ASP A 46 1.91 -13.38 6.44
CA ASP A 46 3.06 -12.60 6.87
C ASP A 46 3.14 -11.28 6.08
N ALA A 47 2.85 -11.33 4.78
CA ALA A 47 2.77 -10.11 3.96
C ALA A 47 1.60 -9.21 4.38
N VAL A 48 0.44 -9.81 4.69
CA VAL A 48 -0.73 -9.07 5.21
C VAL A 48 -0.37 -8.35 6.50
N ILE A 49 0.21 -9.04 7.48
CA ILE A 49 0.58 -8.46 8.78
C ILE A 49 1.63 -7.36 8.61
N LYS A 50 2.66 -7.57 7.78
CA LYS A 50 3.68 -6.52 7.49
C LYS A 50 3.04 -5.25 6.96
N CYS A 51 2.09 -5.37 6.03
CA CYS A 51 1.39 -4.21 5.49
C CYS A 51 0.41 -3.61 6.50
N ALA A 52 -0.31 -4.42 7.28
CA ALA A 52 -1.22 -3.98 8.32
C ALA A 52 -0.53 -3.11 9.39
N LEU A 53 0.72 -3.45 9.74
CA LEU A 53 1.53 -2.70 10.71
C LEU A 53 2.31 -1.53 10.08
N CYS A 54 2.25 -1.35 8.76
CA CYS A 54 2.91 -0.25 8.08
C CYS A 54 2.27 1.10 8.49
N PRO A 55 3.07 2.17 8.68
CA PRO A 55 2.57 3.52 8.94
C PRO A 55 2.01 4.20 7.67
N ASN A 56 1.32 3.45 6.81
CA ASN A 56 0.62 3.96 5.62
C ASN A 56 1.52 4.66 4.60
N MET A 57 2.74 4.16 4.36
CA MET A 57 3.74 4.84 3.51
C MET A 57 3.27 5.11 2.08
N CYS A 58 2.47 4.23 1.50
CA CYS A 58 1.94 4.37 0.14
C CYS A 58 0.61 5.15 0.05
N LYS A 59 0.05 5.60 1.17
CA LYS A 59 -1.32 6.15 1.23
C LYS A 59 -1.52 7.41 0.39
N PHE A 60 -0.46 8.19 0.20
CA PHE A 60 -0.51 9.49 -0.48
C PHE A 60 -0.98 9.39 -1.94
N ASP A 61 -0.86 8.20 -2.56
CA ASP A 61 -1.24 7.98 -3.95
C ASP A 61 -2.46 7.06 -4.11
N CYS A 62 -3.11 6.68 -3.02
CA CYS A 62 -4.33 5.87 -3.06
C CYS A 62 -5.54 6.76 -3.42
N PRO A 63 -6.20 6.57 -4.59
CA PRO A 63 -7.33 7.40 -4.99
C PRO A 63 -8.57 7.16 -4.13
N VAL A 64 -8.76 5.92 -3.65
CA VAL A 64 -9.90 5.54 -2.81
C VAL A 64 -9.81 6.25 -1.46
N LEU A 65 -8.64 6.24 -0.83
CA LEU A 65 -8.44 6.95 0.44
C LEU A 65 -8.64 8.46 0.28
N ALA A 66 -8.16 9.04 -0.82
CA ALA A 66 -8.34 10.46 -1.09
C ALA A 66 -9.82 10.87 -1.22
N ALA A 67 -10.64 9.98 -1.81
CA ALA A 67 -12.07 10.20 -1.97
C ALA A 67 -12.86 9.95 -0.67
N GLU A 68 -12.67 8.78 -0.05
CA GLU A 68 -13.45 8.32 1.11
C GLU A 68 -13.05 9.01 2.42
N LYS A 69 -11.79 9.44 2.54
CA LYS A 69 -11.22 10.04 3.76
C LYS A 69 -11.39 9.18 5.02
N ASN A 70 -11.47 7.86 4.84
CA ASN A 70 -11.55 6.86 5.90
C ASN A 70 -10.30 5.98 5.88
N ASP A 71 -9.56 5.90 6.98
CA ASP A 71 -8.30 5.12 7.00
C ASP A 71 -8.53 3.60 6.90
N ALA A 72 -9.75 3.11 7.18
CA ALA A 72 -10.11 1.70 6.96
C ALA A 72 -9.98 1.29 5.48
N VAL A 73 -10.19 2.21 4.54
CA VAL A 73 -10.02 1.97 3.10
C VAL A 73 -8.59 2.24 2.60
N SER A 74 -7.68 2.68 3.47
CA SER A 74 -6.26 2.81 3.13
C SER A 74 -5.66 1.42 2.83
N PRO A 75 -4.53 1.34 2.10
CA PRO A 75 -3.90 0.04 1.84
C PRO A 75 -3.58 -0.74 3.12
N SER A 76 -2.98 -0.10 4.13
CA SER A 76 -2.70 -0.78 5.41
C SER A 76 -3.98 -1.05 6.21
N GLY A 77 -4.97 -0.16 6.14
CA GLY A 77 -6.29 -0.36 6.76
C GLY A 77 -6.98 -1.62 6.26
N LYS A 78 -7.02 -1.81 4.94
CA LYS A 78 -7.58 -3.03 4.32
C LYS A 78 -6.82 -4.29 4.75
N MET A 79 -5.51 -4.22 4.94
CA MET A 79 -4.74 -5.36 5.43
C MET A 79 -5.00 -5.65 6.92
N ARG A 80 -5.30 -4.63 7.73
CA ARG A 80 -5.79 -4.83 9.12
C ARG A 80 -7.16 -5.50 9.11
N LEU A 81 -8.08 -5.06 8.26
CA LEU A 81 -9.39 -5.70 8.09
C LEU A 81 -9.23 -7.17 7.67
N ALA A 82 -8.40 -7.44 6.65
CA ALA A 82 -8.10 -8.80 6.20
C ALA A 82 -7.55 -9.67 7.34
N TYR A 83 -6.60 -9.15 8.12
CA TYR A 83 -6.07 -9.86 9.29
C TYR A 83 -7.14 -10.15 10.34
N PHE A 84 -7.95 -9.17 10.72
CA PHE A 84 -8.98 -9.36 11.75
C PHE A 84 -10.09 -10.31 11.30
N ILE A 85 -10.44 -10.30 10.01
CA ILE A 85 -11.39 -11.24 9.42
C ILE A 85 -10.81 -12.66 9.45
N GLU A 86 -9.58 -12.84 8.95
CA GLU A 86 -8.93 -14.16 8.91
C GLU A 86 -8.72 -14.74 10.31
N ALA A 87 -8.39 -13.90 11.29
CA ALA A 87 -8.21 -14.32 12.67
C ALA A 87 -9.53 -14.53 13.45
N GLY A 88 -10.69 -14.30 12.81
CA GLY A 88 -12.01 -14.47 13.43
C GLY A 88 -12.38 -13.40 14.46
N TYR A 89 -11.67 -12.27 14.48
CA TYR A 89 -11.94 -11.15 15.37
C TYR A 89 -12.99 -10.17 14.82
N LEU A 90 -13.25 -10.21 13.50
CA LEU A 90 -14.19 -9.34 12.81
C LEU A 90 -14.97 -10.14 11.75
N SER A 91 -16.27 -9.88 11.62
CA SER A 91 -17.13 -10.58 10.65
C SER A 91 -18.29 -9.71 10.15
N SER A 92 -18.11 -8.40 10.18
CA SER A 92 -19.15 -7.43 9.80
C SER A 92 -19.12 -7.11 8.30
N ASP A 93 -20.29 -6.90 7.71
CA ASP A 93 -20.44 -6.64 6.27
C ASP A 93 -19.71 -5.35 5.83
N ASP A 94 -19.71 -4.32 6.67
CA ASP A 94 -19.01 -3.05 6.45
C ASP A 94 -17.49 -3.24 6.25
N ALA A 95 -16.87 -4.18 6.98
CA ALA A 95 -15.46 -4.51 6.83
C ALA A 95 -15.17 -5.09 5.44
N PHE A 96 -16.05 -5.98 4.96
CA PHE A 96 -15.94 -6.52 3.61
C PHE A 96 -16.16 -5.44 2.55
N GLU A 97 -17.19 -4.60 2.71
CA GLU A 97 -17.47 -3.48 1.80
C GLU A 97 -16.27 -2.52 1.68
N ASP A 98 -15.66 -2.14 2.80
CA ASP A 98 -14.48 -1.28 2.81
C ASP A 98 -13.28 -1.92 2.07
N MET A 99 -13.09 -3.24 2.21
CA MET A 99 -12.09 -3.98 1.42
C MET A 99 -12.41 -3.92 -0.09
N TYR A 100 -13.67 -4.12 -0.49
CA TYR A 100 -14.10 -4.13 -1.89
C TYR A 100 -14.05 -2.77 -2.59
N LYS A 101 -13.95 -1.64 -1.87
CA LYS A 101 -13.75 -0.31 -2.46
C LYS A 101 -12.43 -0.14 -3.25
N CYS A 102 -11.54 -1.14 -3.29
CA CYS A 102 -10.26 -1.05 -3.99
C CYS A 102 -10.47 -1.00 -5.51
N THR A 103 -9.87 -0.03 -6.19
CA THR A 103 -9.97 0.12 -7.65
C THR A 103 -8.92 -0.65 -8.44
N GLY A 104 -8.05 -1.43 -7.77
CA GLY A 104 -6.96 -2.16 -8.44
C GLY A 104 -5.88 -1.27 -9.07
N CYS A 105 -5.75 -0.01 -8.63
CA CYS A 105 -4.79 0.95 -9.21
C CYS A 105 -3.30 0.62 -9.01
N ASN A 106 -2.98 -0.31 -8.11
CA ASN A 106 -1.61 -0.75 -7.78
C ASN A 106 -0.66 0.33 -7.26
N ALA A 107 -1.17 1.49 -6.81
CA ALA A 107 -0.35 2.54 -6.21
C ALA A 107 0.33 2.07 -4.90
N CYS A 108 -0.36 1.23 -4.11
CA CYS A 108 0.19 0.66 -2.88
C CYS A 108 1.43 -0.21 -3.14
N VAL A 109 1.45 -0.93 -4.27
CA VAL A 109 2.55 -1.77 -4.70
C VAL A 109 3.70 -0.93 -5.26
N GLN A 110 3.38 0.08 -6.08
CA GLN A 110 4.40 0.96 -6.66
C GLN A 110 5.15 1.76 -5.59
N TRP A 111 4.45 2.24 -4.55
CA TRP A 111 5.04 3.08 -3.51
C TRP A 111 5.38 2.33 -2.23
N CYS A 112 5.29 1.00 -2.23
CA CYS A 112 5.78 0.22 -1.09
C CYS A 112 7.31 0.24 -1.08
N PRO A 113 7.95 0.67 0.02
CA PRO A 113 9.41 0.67 0.12
C PRO A 113 9.99 -0.68 0.58
N PHE A 114 9.14 -1.71 0.73
CA PHE A 114 9.48 -3.04 1.24
C PHE A 114 9.17 -4.12 0.21
#